data_AF-A0A385DFI8-F1
#
_entry.id   AF-A0A385DFI8-F1
#
_cell.length_a   1.000
_cell.length_b   1.000
_cell.length_c   1.000
_cell.angle_alpha   90.00
_cell.angle_beta   90.00
_cell.angle_gamma   90.00
#
_symmetry.space_group_name_H-M   'P 1'
#
loop_
_entity.id
_entity.type
_entity.pdbx_description
1 polymer ?
#
loop_
_entity_poly.entity_id
_entity_poly.type
_entity_poly.pdbx_seq_one_letter_code
_entity_poly.pdbx_strand_id
1 'polypeptide(L)' 'MGGSAVFDPEWTKSSYSSQDAGGRVEWAPSVALATGTVPLRDSKAPVGSHLAVSSAAWQVFVNGVGREG' A
#
# COMPACT_ATOMS: atom_id res chain seq x y z
N MET A 1 -12.34 26.52 14.32
CA MET A 1 -11.07 25.77 14.26
C MET A 1 -11.41 24.40 13.69
N GLY A 2 -11.29 24.23 12.36
CA GLY A 2 -11.58 22.97 11.70
C GLY A 2 -10.45 22.00 11.99
N GLY A 3 -10.71 21.01 12.84
CA GLY A 3 -9.81 19.86 12.95
C GLY A 3 -9.84 19.14 11.61
N SER A 4 -8.77 19.28 10.82
CA SER A 4 -8.48 18.31 9.78
C SER A 4 -8.52 16.96 10.47
N ALA A 5 -9.56 16.16 10.22
CA ALA A 5 -9.54 14.77 10.65
C ALA A 5 -8.25 14.21 10.05
N VAL A 6 -7.27 13.94 10.91
CA VAL A 6 -6.06 13.25 10.50
C VAL A 6 -6.59 11.89 10.10
N PHE A 7 -6.75 11.69 8.80
CA PHE A 7 -7.08 10.37 8.27
C PHE A 7 -5.80 9.58 8.54
N ASP A 8 -5.79 8.81 9.62
CA ASP A 8 -4.78 7.80 9.89
C ASP A 8 -5.22 6.56 9.12
N PRO A 9 -4.72 6.35 7.88
CA PRO A 9 -5.17 5.23 7.09
C PRO A 9 -4.79 3.91 7.75
N GLU A 10 -5.72 2.96 7.75
CA GLU A 10 -5.47 1.61 8.26
C GLU A 10 -4.49 0.89 7.32
N TRP A 11 -3.24 0.76 7.73
CA TRP A 11 -2.20 0.07 6.98
C TRP A 11 -2.24 -1.43 7.24
N THR A 12 -2.54 -2.21 6.21
CA THR A 12 -2.51 -3.66 6.22
C THR A 12 -1.15 -4.16 5.76
N LYS A 13 -0.54 -5.05 6.55
CA LYS A 13 0.74 -5.71 6.27
C LYS A 13 0.52 -7.01 5.50
N SER A 14 1.37 -7.32 4.52
CA SER A 14 1.31 -8.58 3.77
C SER A 14 1.68 -9.80 4.62
N SER A 15 1.00 -10.95 4.41
CA SER A 15 1.20 -12.19 5.17
C SER A 15 2.45 -13.00 4.80
N TYR A 16 3.13 -12.70 3.69
CA TYR A 16 4.42 -13.30 3.30
C TYR A 16 5.60 -12.64 4.03
N SER A 17 5.49 -12.54 5.35
CA SER A 17 6.41 -11.82 6.22
C SER A 17 7.09 -12.81 7.17
N SER A 18 8.20 -13.42 6.76
CA SER A 18 9.11 -14.06 7.71
C SER A 18 9.84 -12.97 8.54
N GLN A 19 10.14 -13.26 9.81
CA GLN A 19 10.78 -12.29 10.72
C GLN A 19 12.20 -11.89 10.27
N ASP A 20 12.85 -12.68 9.42
CA ASP A 20 14.26 -12.50 9.03
C ASP A 20 14.47 -11.71 7.73
N ALA A 21 13.45 -11.53 6.89
CA ALA A 21 13.57 -10.83 5.61
C ALA A 21 13.16 -9.36 5.78
N GLY A 22 14.10 -8.52 6.19
CA GLY A 22 13.89 -7.14 6.62
C GLY A 22 13.35 -6.17 5.57
N GLY A 23 12.08 -6.28 5.19
CA GLY A 23 11.34 -5.27 4.43
C GLY A 23 9.92 -5.77 4.25
N ARG A 24 8.93 -5.00 4.68
CA ARG A 24 7.52 -5.40 4.56
C ARG A 24 6.76 -4.27 3.95
N VAL A 25 6.16 -4.55 2.81
CA VAL A 25 5.23 -3.63 2.16
C VAL A 25 3.92 -3.63 2.95
N GLU A 26 3.41 -2.44 3.20
CA GLU A 26 2.08 -2.20 3.75
C GLU A 26 1.28 -1.38 2.75
N TRP A 27 -0.04 -1.60 2.73
CA TRP A 27 -0.96 -0.85 1.88
C TRP A 27 -2.22 -0.45 2.67
N ALA A 28 -2.93 0.58 2.21
CA ALA A 28 -4.14 1.05 2.89
C ALA A 28 -5.39 0.83 2.01
N PRO A 29 -6.18 -0.23 2.26
CA PRO A 29 -7.35 -0.57 1.44
C PRO A 29 -8.40 0.54 1.41
N SER A 30 -8.67 1.15 2.56
CA SER A 30 -9.67 2.23 2.68
C SER A 30 -9.29 3.47 1.86
N VAL A 31 -8.00 3.78 1.75
CA VAL A 31 -7.52 4.88 0.89
C VAL A 31 -7.63 4.50 -0.59
N ALA A 32 -7.31 3.26 -0.93
CA ALA A 32 -7.44 2.76 -2.30
C ALA A 32 -8.89 2.84 -2.80
N LEU A 33 -9.85 2.46 -1.95
CA LEU A 33 -11.28 2.57 -2.25
C LEU A 33 -11.75 4.03 -2.37
N ALA A 34 -11.29 4.91 -1.48
CA ALA A 34 -11.74 6.30 -1.46
C ALA A 34 -11.13 7.16 -2.58
N THR A 35 -9.90 6.86 -3.01
CA THR A 35 -9.12 7.72 -3.91
C THR A 35 -8.83 7.11 -5.27
N GLY A 36 -9.13 5.82 -5.48
CA GLY A 36 -8.75 5.10 -6.69
C GLY A 36 -7.24 4.91 -6.85
N THR A 37 -6.46 5.16 -5.79
CA THR A 37 -5.00 5.05 -5.80
C THR A 37 -4.56 4.12 -4.67
N VAL A 38 -3.79 3.08 -5.01
CA VAL A 38 -3.23 2.11 -4.08
C VAL A 38 -1.95 2.68 -3.46
N PRO A 39 -1.97 3.07 -2.18
CA PRO A 39 -0.77 3.54 -1.51
C PRO A 39 0.02 2.35 -0.99
N LEU A 40 1.32 2.35 -1.23
CA LEU A 40 2.28 1.34 -0.78
C LEU A 40 3.38 2.04 0.00
N ARG A 41 3.75 1.48 1.14
CA ARG A 41 4.89 1.94 1.93
C ARG A 41 5.71 0.77 2.43
N ASP A 42 6.98 1.02 2.71
CA ASP A 42 7.79 0.07 3.46
C ASP A 42 7.61 0.31 4.97
N SER A 43 7.39 -0.76 5.73
CA SER A 43 7.19 -0.70 7.18
C SER A 43 8.38 -0.13 7.95
N LYS A 44 9.59 -0.07 7.36
CA LYS A 44 10.78 0.53 7.96
C LYS A 44 10.87 2.04 7.72
N ALA A 45 10.05 2.59 6.81
CA ALA A 45 9.96 4.01 6.52
C ALA A 45 8.52 4.53 6.70
N PRO A 46 7.92 4.43 7.91
CA PRO A 46 6.52 4.77 8.13
C PRO A 46 6.19 6.27 7.99
N VAL A 47 7.21 7.13 8.04
CA VAL A 47 7.11 8.60 7.87
C VAL A 47 7.65 9.05 6.50
N GLY A 48 8.10 8.09 5.67
CA GLY A 48 8.66 8.37 4.34
C GLY A 48 7.60 8.59 3.28
N SER A 49 8.05 8.96 2.07
CA SER A 49 7.16 9.05 0.91
C SER A 49 6.59 7.67 0.56
N HIS A 50 5.27 7.61 0.41
CA HIS A 50 4.58 6.40 -0.02
C HIS A 50 4.48 6.36 -1.55
N LEU A 51 4.64 5.19 -2.13
CA LEU A 51 4.38 4.98 -3.55
C LEU A 51 2.87 4.93 -3.77
N ALA A 52 2.36 5.79 -4.65
CA ALA A 52 0.94 5.88 -4.96
C ALA A 52 0.70 5.40 -6.39
N VAL A 53 0.04 4.25 -6.56
CA VAL A 53 -0.20 3.63 -7.87
C VAL A 53 -1.69 3.72 -8.20
N SER A 54 -2.05 4.15 -9.40
CA SER A 54 -3.47 4.14 -9.79
C SER A 54 -4.04 2.72 -9.78
N SER A 55 -5.32 2.57 -9.45
CA SER A 55 -5.99 1.25 -9.43
C SER A 55 -5.88 0.54 -10.78
N ALA A 56 -5.98 1.26 -11.89
CA ALA A 56 -5.83 0.72 -13.24
C ALA A 56 -4.41 0.17 -13.49
N ALA A 57 -3.37 0.91 -13.11
CA ALA A 57 -1.99 0.44 -13.25
C ALA A 57 -1.71 -0.76 -12.33
N TRP A 58 -2.26 -0.73 -11.11
CA TRP A 58 -2.16 -1.84 -10.16
C TRP A 58 -2.81 -3.11 -10.71
N GLN A 59 -3.99 -3.01 -11.33
CA GLN A 59 -4.65 -4.14 -12.00
C GLN A 59 -3.80 -4.72 -13.12
N VAL A 60 -3.22 -3.87 -13.99
CA VAL A 60 -2.32 -4.33 -15.06
C VAL A 60 -1.11 -5.06 -14.48
N PHE A 61 -0.50 -4.52 -13.43
CA PHE A 61 0.63 -5.12 -12.74
C PHE A 61 0.30 -6.51 -12.18
N VAL A 62 -0.74 -6.62 -11.36
CA VAL A 62 -1.17 -7.89 -10.75
C VAL A 62 -1.51 -8.92 -11.83
N ASN A 63 -2.21 -8.50 -12.87
CA ASN A 63 -2.57 -9.39 -13.98
C ASN A 63 -1.33 -9.87 -14.75
N GLY A 64 -0.22 -9.10 -14.77
CA GLY A 64 1.04 -9.46 -15.41
C GLY A 64 1.91 -10.42 -14.58
N VAL A 65 1.91 -10.26 -13.25
CA VAL A 65 2.71 -11.10 -12.32
C VAL A 65 2.28 -12.57 -12.34
N GLY A 66 1.02 -12.88 -12.70
CA GLY A 66 0.53 -14.26 -12.81
C GLY A 66 0.82 -14.97 -14.14
N ARG A 67 1.66 -14.39 -15.03
CA ARG A 67 1.86 -14.89 -16.40
C ARG A 67 3.23 -15.50 -16.70
N GLU A 68 4.17 -15.45 -15.76
CA GLU A 68 5.35 -16.30 -15.82
C GLU A 68 5.02 -17.63 -15.14
N GLY A 69 4.71 -18.62 -15.97
CA GLY A 69 4.79 -20.03 -15.61
C GLY A 69 6.20 -20.56 -15.82
#